data_AF-A0A822G8H7-F1
#
_entry.id   AF-A0A822G8H7-F1
#
_cell.length_a   1.000
_cell.length_b   1.000
_cell.length_c   1.000
_cell.angle_alpha   90.00
_cell.angle_beta   90.00
_cell.angle_gamma   90.00
#
_symmetry.space_group_name_H-M   'P 1'
#
loop_
_entity.id
_entity.type
_entity.pdbx_description
1 polymer ?
#
loop_
_entity_poly.entity_id
_entity_poly.type
_entity_poly.pdbx_seq_one_letter_code
_entity_poly.pdbx_strand_id
1 'polypeptide(L)' 'MNYRGIGLRYLDDDFKLLSFVLGCYFYDAPAHSAAHFGAFVDDKLQEYNLQLDSSKFVVCDNEMRMLAACRDQCTR' A
#
# COMPACT_ATOMS: atom_id res chain seq x y z
N MET A 1 12.81 -4.58 -15.51
CA MET A 1 11.86 -5.38 -14.69
C MET A 1 11.50 -4.54 -13.49
N ASN A 2 10.21 -4.42 -13.16
CA ASN A 2 9.75 -3.55 -12.07
C ASN A 2 8.95 -4.37 -11.06
N TYR A 3 9.08 -4.02 -9.79
CA TYR A 3 8.51 -4.76 -8.67
C TYR A 3 7.82 -3.84 -7.68
N ARG A 4 6.76 -4.34 -7.05
CA ARG A 4 6.13 -3.72 -5.89
C ARG A 4 6.21 -4.62 -4.69
N GLY A 5 6.90 -4.14 -3.66
CA GLY A 5 6.85 -4.74 -2.34
C GLY A 5 5.63 -4.24 -1.58
N ILE A 6 4.98 -5.13 -0.84
CA ILE A 6 4.01 -4.77 0.19
C ILE A 6 4.50 -5.33 1.51
N GLY A 7 4.46 -4.48 2.53
CA GLY A 7 4.64 -4.89 3.91
C GLY A 7 3.58 -4.28 4.81
N LEU A 8 3.19 -5.03 5.84
CA LEU A 8 2.36 -4.54 6.93
C LEU A 8 3.25 -4.22 8.11
N ARG A 9 3.11 -3.01 8.66
CA ARG A 9 3.77 -2.58 9.88
C ARG A 9 2.72 -2.34 10.95
N TYR A 10 2.91 -2.96 12.10
CA TYR A 10 2.01 -2.85 13.24
C TYR A 10 2.84 -2.57 14.49
N LEU A 11 2.43 -1.55 15.26
CA LEU A 11 3.00 -1.24 16.56
C LEU A 11 2.04 -1.79 17.62
N ASP A 12 2.50 -2.70 18.46
CA ASP A 12 1.70 -3.27 19.53
C ASP A 12 1.64 -2.35 20.77
N ASP A 13 0.85 -2.77 21.78
CA ASP A 13 0.67 -2.03 23.03
C ASP A 13 1.96 -1.92 23.88
N ASP A 14 2.95 -2.78 23.61
CA ASP A 14 4.28 -2.76 24.24
C ASP A 14 5.30 -1.89 23.45
N PHE A 15 4.84 -1.14 22.44
CA PHE A 15 5.68 -0.38 21.51
C PHE A 15 6.66 -1.24 20.70
N LYS A 16 6.35 -2.52 20.49
CA LYS A 16 7.13 -3.38 19.59
C LYS A 16 6.62 -3.24 18.17
N LEU A 17 7.54 -2.94 17.26
CA LEU A 17 7.25 -2.88 15.83
C LEU A 17 7.30 -4.28 15.22
N LEU A 18 6.15 -4.78 14.80
CA LEU A 18 6.02 -5.98 13.99
C LEU A 18 6.01 -5.59 12.50
N SER A 19 6.86 -6.23 11.71
CA SER A 19 6.98 -5.99 10.27
C SER A 19 6.79 -7.29 9.51
N PHE A 20 5.74 -7.35 8.71
CA PHE A 20 5.39 -8.50 7.88
C PHE A 20 5.62 -8.16 6.42
N VAL A 21 6.35 -9.03 5.71
CA VAL A 21 6.46 -8.94 4.25
C VAL A 21 5.29 -9.71 3.65
N LEU A 22 4.36 -8.99 3.02
CA LEU A 22 3.16 -9.60 2.44
C LEU A 22 3.41 -10.09 1.01
N GLY A 23 4.33 -9.46 0.28
CA GLY A 23 4.74 -9.98 -1.02
C GLY A 23 5.56 -9.02 -1.84
N CYS A 24 6.03 -9.54 -2.98
CA CYS A 24 6.74 -8.79 -4.01
C CYS A 24 6.14 -9.17 -5.36
N TYR A 25 5.51 -8.20 -6.03
CA TYR A 25 4.71 -8.43 -7.23
C TYR A 25 5.39 -7.80 -8.44
N PHE A 26 5.52 -8.59 -9.50
CA PHE A 26 6.01 -8.09 -10.77
C PHE A 26 4.96 -7.19 -11.43
N TYR A 27 5.39 -6.12 -12.08
CA TYR A 27 4.51 -5.31 -12.92
C TYR A 27 5.24 -4.73 -14.14
N ASP A 28 4.46 -4.44 -15.17
CA ASP A 28 4.94 -3.75 -16.36
C ASP A 28 4.88 -2.23 -16.17
N ALA A 29 6.04 -1.55 -16.22
CA ALA A 29 6.14 -0.12 -15.92
C ALA A 29 5.47 0.83 -16.93
N PRO A 30 5.53 0.60 -18.26
CA PRO A 30 4.92 1.47 -19.25
C PRO A 30 3.39 1.57 -19.08
N ALA A 31 2.76 0.54 -18.52
CA ALA A 31 1.30 0.48 -18.34
C ALA A 31 0.82 1.10 -17.02
N HIS A 32 1.72 1.61 -16.16
CA HIS A 32 1.35 1.83 -14.77
C HIS A 32 0.97 3.27 -14.40
N SER A 33 -0.34 3.51 -14.41
CA SER A 33 -0.97 4.74 -13.94
C SER A 33 -1.20 4.74 -12.42
N ALA A 34 -1.56 5.90 -11.87
CA ALA A 34 -2.05 6.03 -10.50
C ALA A 34 -3.28 5.14 -10.24
N ALA A 35 -4.19 5.03 -11.21
CA ALA A 35 -5.39 4.18 -11.10
C ALA A 35 -5.02 2.70 -10.94
N HIS A 36 -4.06 2.19 -11.72
CA HIS A 36 -3.60 0.82 -11.58
C HIS A 36 -2.92 0.58 -10.22
N PHE A 37 -2.20 1.57 -9.68
CA PHE A 37 -1.61 1.46 -8.34
C PHE A 37 -2.70 1.43 -7.27
N GLY A 38 -3.70 2.31 -7.36
CA GLY A 38 -4.84 2.33 -6.45
C GLY A 38 -5.59 1.00 -6.43
N ALA A 39 -5.93 0.46 -7.61
CA ALA A 39 -6.58 -0.85 -7.72
C ALA A 39 -5.74 -1.99 -7.12
N PHE A 40 -4.42 -1.94 -7.26
CA PHE A 40 -3.52 -2.90 -6.63
C PHE A 40 -3.52 -2.80 -5.10
N VAL A 41 -3.55 -1.58 -4.55
CA VAL A 41 -3.67 -1.40 -3.10
C VAL A 41 -5.02 -1.91 -2.59
N ASP A 42 -6.11 -1.57 -3.29
CA ASP A 42 -7.47 -1.97 -2.92
C ASP A 42 -7.64 -3.51 -2.94
N ASP A 43 -7.09 -4.18 -3.97
CA ASP A 43 -7.03 -5.66 -4.07
C ASP A 43 -6.32 -6.28 -2.86
N LYS A 44 -5.20 -5.70 -2.43
CA LYS A 44 -4.40 -6.24 -1.32
C LYS A 44 -5.05 -5.97 0.03
N LEU A 45 -5.70 -4.82 0.20
CA LEU A 45 -6.51 -4.56 1.38
C LEU A 45 -7.66 -5.58 1.48
N GLN A 46 -8.33 -5.88 0.38
CA GLN A 46 -9.38 -6.89 0.34
C GLN A 46 -8.83 -8.31 0.65
N GLU A 47 -7.69 -8.69 0.07
CA GLU A 47 -7.03 -9.99 0.29
C GLU A 47 -6.74 -10.24 1.78
N TYR A 48 -6.26 -9.23 2.50
CA TYR A 48 -5.94 -9.31 3.92
C TYR A 48 -7.09 -8.86 4.85
N ASN A 49 -8.28 -8.58 4.29
CA ASN A 49 -9.44 -8.07 5.02
C ASN A 49 -9.11 -6.83 5.88
N LEU A 50 -8.38 -5.88 5.30
CA LEU A 50 -7.96 -4.62 5.91
C LEU A 50 -8.83 -3.47 5.38
N GLN A 51 -9.19 -2.56 6.28
CA GLN A 51 -9.86 -1.30 5.96
C GLN A 51 -9.00 -0.15 6.46
N LEU A 52 -8.79 0.88 5.64
CA LEU A 52 -8.02 2.05 6.04
C LEU A 52 -8.87 2.95 6.96
N ASP A 53 -8.20 3.65 7.86
CA ASP A 53 -8.82 4.61 8.78
C ASP A 53 -7.75 5.59 9.28
N SER A 54 -8.08 6.44 10.25
CA SER A 54 -7.12 7.41 10.81
C SER A 54 -5.90 6.77 11.50
N SER A 55 -5.97 5.47 11.82
CA SER A 55 -4.88 4.67 12.40
C SER A 55 -4.21 3.71 11.40
N LYS A 56 -4.86 3.41 10.27
CA LYS A 56 -4.39 2.48 9.24
C LYS A 56 -4.31 3.20 7.90
N PHE A 57 -3.11 3.42 7.42
CA PHE A 57 -2.85 4.14 6.19
C PHE A 57 -1.72 3.48 5.41
N VAL A 58 -1.63 3.79 4.13
CA VAL A 58 -0.55 3.29 3.27
C VAL A 58 0.59 4.30 3.28
N VAL A 59 1.81 3.79 3.34
CA VAL A 59 3.03 4.59 3.20
C VAL A 59 3.68 4.21 1.88
N CYS A 60 3.86 5.20 1.02
CA CYS A 60 4.48 5.07 -0.29
C CYS A 60 5.59 6.09 -0.47
N ASP A 61 6.35 6.00 -1.57
CA ASP A 61 7.29 7.04 -1.92
C ASP A 61 6.57 8.31 -2.43
N ASN A 62 7.35 9.36 -2.68
CA ASN A 62 6.86 10.64 -3.19
C ASN A 62 6.77 10.69 -4.72
N GLU A 63 6.69 9.54 -5.42
CA GLU A 63 6.43 9.57 -6.86
C GLU A 63 5.03 10.09 -7.15
N MET A 64 4.90 10.93 -8.18
CA MET A 64 3.64 11.60 -8.55
C MET A 64 2.45 10.65 -8.69
N ARG A 65 2.68 9.43 -9.22
CA ARG A 65 1.64 8.41 -9.39
C ARG A 65 1.14 7.83 -8.06
N MET A 66 2.05 7.65 -7.09
CA MET A 66 1.70 7.14 -5.78
C MET A 66 0.99 8.23 -5.00
N LEU A 67 1.53 9.45 -5.01
CA LEU A 67 0.87 10.62 -4.42
C LEU A 67 -0.56 10.82 -4.98
N ALA A 68 -0.75 10.68 -6.30
CA ALA A 68 -2.07 10.81 -6.91
C ALA A 68 -3.04 9.69 -6.50
N ALA A 69 -2.57 8.46 -6.32
CA ALA A 69 -3.39 7.33 -5.87
C ALA A 69 -3.65 7.33 -4.36
N CYS A 70 -2.73 7.89 -3.59
CA CYS A 70 -2.70 7.88 -2.13
C CYS A 70 -3.23 9.17 -1.49
N ARG A 71 -3.61 10.17 -2.30
CA ARG A 71 -3.93 11.53 -1.83
C ARG A 71 -5.01 11.57 -0.75
N ASP A 72 -6.02 10.71 -0.85
CA ASP A 72 -7.22 10.73 0.00
C ASP A 72 -7.26 9.57 1.00
N GLN A 73 -6.11 8.96 1.31
CA GLN A 73 -6.00 7.71 2.08
C GLN A 73 -6.53 7.72 3.52
N CYS A 74 -6.90 8.87 4.07
CA CYS A 74 -7.60 8.94 5.35
C CYS A 74 -9.11 8.67 5.25
N THR A 75 -9.67 8.44 4.05
CA THR A 75 -11.13 8.31 3.85
C THR A 75 -11.58 7.15 2.95
N ARG A 76 -10.67 6.26 2.54
CA ARG A 76 -10.99 5.07 1.75
C ARG A 76 -11.33 3.88 2.63
#